data_AF-Q468K6-F1
#
_entry.id   AF-Q468K6-F1
#
_cell.length_a   1.000
_cell.length_b   1.000
_cell.length_c   1.000
_cell.angle_alpha   90.00
_cell.angle_beta   90.00
_cell.angle_gamma   90.00
#
_symmetry.space_group_name_H-M   'P 1'
#
loop_
_entity.id
_entity.type
_entity.pdbx_description
1 polymer ?
#
loop_
_entity_poly.entity_id
_entity_poly.type
_entity_poly.pdbx_seq_one_letter_code
_entity_poly.pdbx_strand_id
1 'polypeptide(L)'
;MKYRLILAAVLALILAVYFVPGVIISGAVSSSSPPPFACSLEIPLDKSQTSNVLVAGQTWERARVNIQNIGSEPLHNITVLIEIPQDLEIDIPSQPYHITKEEQNLEAEIGDLSPGQSIDLFLDAKPPASIEFKKEVPFKIHVVYPGGEQQSEQFINIVPPPSWLTYFTILASLLLFAGILVAVKHFGVLELFSTVDLITIALLAAIIAVVFRYISKLINLGWFDGLIIAIPTVILMIVALQLVRKPGTATLLFACVLLISIVVWGSQIMWLGFYLAEGVIVDLLVFLFGMDYADRRLTAAVYGISRGMVSTLVFYMLYAPVEWKISYAPWYVGVQLALACAGGLIGGLLGYDTAVKMSGARL
;
A
#
# COMPACT_ATOMS: atom_id res chain seq x y z
N MET A 1 -30.23 -28.10 -1.13
CA MET A 1 -29.04 -28.94 -1.37
C MET A 1 -27.95 -28.29 -2.22
N LYS A 2 -28.26 -27.42 -3.21
CA LYS A 2 -27.25 -26.79 -4.09
C LYS A 2 -26.21 -25.87 -3.41
N TYR A 3 -26.53 -25.26 -2.26
CA TYR A 3 -25.63 -24.33 -1.56
C TYR A 3 -24.62 -24.98 -0.60
N ARG A 4 -24.84 -26.22 -0.16
CA ARG A 4 -23.89 -26.95 0.70
C ARG A 4 -22.60 -27.32 -0.04
N LEU A 5 -22.70 -27.54 -1.36
CA LEU A 5 -21.58 -27.92 -2.20
C LEU A 5 -20.61 -26.75 -2.43
N ILE A 6 -21.15 -25.53 -2.56
CA ILE A 6 -20.35 -24.30 -2.68
C ILE A 6 -19.65 -23.99 -1.36
N LEU A 7 -20.35 -24.10 -0.23
CA LEU A 7 -19.75 -23.92 1.10
C LEU A 7 -18.63 -24.94 1.37
N ALA A 8 -18.83 -26.20 0.99
CA ALA A 8 -17.82 -27.26 1.13
C ALA A 8 -16.62 -27.03 0.20
N ALA A 9 -16.82 -26.54 -1.02
CA ALA A 9 -15.75 -26.22 -1.95
C ALA A 9 -14.89 -25.03 -1.45
N VAL A 10 -15.51 -24.01 -0.88
CA VAL A 10 -14.79 -22.87 -0.28
C VAL A 10 -14.02 -23.31 0.98
N LEU A 11 -14.60 -24.16 1.82
CA LEU A 11 -13.92 -24.69 3.01
C LEU A 11 -12.72 -25.58 2.65
N ALA A 12 -12.83 -26.38 1.58
CA ALA A 12 -11.75 -27.20 1.06
C ALA A 12 -10.59 -26.35 0.49
N LEU A 13 -10.91 -25.22 -0.15
CA LEU A 13 -9.91 -24.27 -0.63
C LEU A 13 -9.14 -23.62 0.54
N ILE A 14 -9.85 -23.28 1.62
CA ILE A 14 -9.26 -22.71 2.85
C ILE A 14 -8.29 -23.70 3.52
N LEU A 15 -8.64 -25.00 3.58
CA LEU A 15 -7.80 -26.03 4.17
C LEU A 15 -6.54 -26.34 3.32
N ALA A 16 -6.62 -26.20 1.99
CA ALA A 16 -5.48 -26.44 1.11
C ALA A 16 -4.39 -25.35 1.21
N VAL A 17 -4.76 -24.11 1.54
CA VAL A 17 -3.81 -22.99 1.70
C VAL A 17 -3.03 -23.07 3.03
N TYR A 18 -3.55 -23.79 4.03
CA TYR A 18 -2.94 -23.92 5.35
C TYR A 18 -1.67 -24.80 5.39
N PHE A 19 -1.39 -25.57 4.33
CA PHE A 19 -0.36 -26.61 4.30
C PHE A 19 0.89 -26.31 3.44
N VAL A 20 1.11 -25.07 3.01
CA VAL A 20 2.37 -24.72 2.31
C VAL A 20 3.47 -24.44 3.35
N PRO A 21 4.56 -25.23 3.41
CA PRO A 21 5.64 -25.01 4.37
C PRO A 21 6.39 -23.73 4.02
N GLY A 22 6.43 -22.78 4.96
CA GLY A 22 7.18 -21.54 4.85
C GLY A 22 8.69 -21.79 4.83
N VAL A 23 9.36 -21.28 3.80
CA VAL A 23 10.82 -21.24 3.70
C VAL A 23 11.35 -20.22 4.71
N ILE A 24 11.97 -20.70 5.78
CA ILE A 24 12.73 -19.87 6.73
C ILE A 24 14.11 -19.63 6.12
N ILE A 25 14.36 -18.43 5.61
CA ILE A 25 15.70 -18.00 5.18
C ILE A 25 16.45 -17.59 6.44
N SER A 26 17.42 -18.42 6.83
CA SER A 26 18.33 -18.17 7.93
C SER A 26 19.42 -17.19 7.45
N GLY A 27 19.36 -15.93 7.88
CA GLY A 27 20.44 -14.97 7.70
C GLY A 27 21.59 -15.28 8.65
N ALA A 28 22.72 -15.72 8.11
CA ALA A 28 23.96 -15.89 8.86
C ALA A 28 24.51 -14.53 9.30
N VAL A 29 24.68 -14.34 10.61
CA VAL A 29 25.40 -13.20 11.18
C VAL A 29 26.88 -13.58 11.24
N SER A 30 27.67 -13.10 10.28
CA SER A 30 29.13 -13.18 10.34
C SER A 30 29.66 -12.07 11.25
N SER A 31 30.38 -12.49 12.29
CA SER A 31 31.11 -11.65 13.23
C SER A 31 32.30 -10.97 12.56
N SER A 32 32.34 -9.64 12.60
CA SER A 32 33.58 -8.87 12.61
C SER A 32 33.37 -7.60 13.43
N SER A 33 34.41 -7.17 14.12
CA SER A 33 34.50 -5.97 14.97
C SER A 33 33.80 -4.74 14.37
N PRO A 34 33.29 -3.80 15.19
CA PRO A 34 32.59 -2.62 14.69
C PRO A 34 33.50 -1.84 13.72
N PRO A 35 33.00 -1.50 12.53
CA PRO A 35 33.79 -0.81 11.52
C PRO A 35 34.23 0.59 12.00
N PRO A 36 35.42 1.07 11.61
CA PRO A 36 35.90 2.41 11.97
C PRO A 36 35.15 3.54 11.25
N PHE A 37 34.34 3.24 10.23
CA PHE A 37 33.57 4.24 9.46
C PHE A 37 32.05 4.04 9.54
N ALA A 38 31.33 5.15 9.63
CA ALA A 38 29.94 5.25 9.22
C ALA A 38 29.88 5.86 7.82
N CYS A 39 29.17 5.17 6.92
CA CYS A 39 28.80 5.69 5.60
C CYS A 39 27.28 5.80 5.56
N SER A 40 26.75 6.95 5.16
CA SER A 40 25.33 7.14 4.88
C SER A 40 25.14 7.77 3.51
N LEU A 41 24.11 7.32 2.81
CA LEU A 41 23.69 7.84 1.52
C LEU A 41 22.30 8.47 1.68
N GLU A 42 22.18 9.72 1.24
CA GLU A 42 20.92 10.46 1.20
C GLU A 42 20.61 10.84 -0.25
N ILE A 43 19.60 10.19 -0.84
CA ILE A 43 19.10 10.50 -2.19
C ILE A 43 17.58 10.40 -2.23
N PRO A 44 16.83 11.40 -2.71
CA PRO A 44 17.26 12.76 -3.04
C PRO A 44 17.55 13.60 -1.78
N LEU A 45 18.39 14.63 -1.92
CA LEU A 45 18.72 15.58 -0.87
C LEU A 45 17.57 16.57 -0.56
N ASP A 46 16.54 16.62 -1.40
CA ASP A 46 15.38 17.49 -1.18
C ASP A 46 14.50 16.98 -0.02
N LYS A 47 14.29 17.84 0.98
CA LYS A 47 13.46 17.57 2.17
C LYS A 47 11.99 17.28 1.84
N SER A 48 11.53 17.64 0.63
CA SER A 48 10.16 17.39 0.19
C SER A 48 9.93 15.93 -0.25
N GLN A 49 11.00 15.18 -0.51
CA GLN A 49 10.96 13.83 -1.05
C GLN A 49 11.40 12.79 -0.01
N THR A 50 11.01 11.53 -0.23
CA THR A 50 11.34 10.44 0.70
C THR A 50 12.79 10.02 0.47
N SER A 51 13.59 9.91 1.52
CA SER A 51 14.98 9.45 1.40
C SER A 51 15.05 8.03 0.83
N ASN A 52 16.04 7.81 -0.02
CA ASN A 52 16.37 6.59 -0.77
C ASN A 52 15.30 6.14 -1.78
N VAL A 53 14.49 7.09 -2.28
CA VAL A 53 13.47 6.84 -3.32
C VAL A 53 13.69 7.79 -4.50
N LEU A 54 14.02 7.24 -5.67
CA LEU A 54 14.13 7.98 -6.93
C LEU A 54 12.93 7.70 -7.83
N VAL A 55 12.34 8.74 -8.40
CA VAL A 55 11.29 8.57 -9.42
C VAL A 55 11.95 8.52 -10.80
N ALA A 56 11.79 7.41 -11.51
CA ALA A 56 12.23 7.27 -12.89
C ALA A 56 11.62 8.37 -13.76
N GLY A 57 12.44 8.98 -14.60
CA GLY A 57 12.13 10.22 -15.27
C GLY A 57 13.38 10.84 -15.90
N GLN A 58 13.29 12.10 -16.28
CA GLN A 58 14.41 12.82 -16.90
C GLN A 58 15.05 13.86 -15.96
N THR A 59 14.68 13.87 -14.68
CA THR A 59 15.22 14.83 -13.71
C THR A 59 16.50 14.32 -13.08
N TRP A 60 17.44 15.24 -12.90
CA TRP A 60 18.64 15.01 -12.09
C TRP A 60 18.29 15.23 -10.63
N GLU A 61 18.58 14.25 -9.79
CA GLU A 61 18.36 14.31 -8.35
C GLU A 61 19.69 14.35 -7.62
N ARG A 62 19.83 15.30 -6.69
CA ARG A 62 21.07 15.46 -5.93
C ARG A 62 21.16 14.40 -4.83
N ALA A 63 22.32 13.78 -4.74
CA ALA A 63 22.71 12.76 -3.79
C ALA A 63 23.84 13.28 -2.89
N ARG A 64 23.82 12.86 -1.63
CA ARG A 64 24.90 13.12 -0.66
C ARG A 64 25.39 11.81 -0.06
N VAL A 65 26.67 11.55 -0.21
CA VAL A 65 27.37 10.48 0.49
C VAL A 65 28.11 11.11 1.66
N ASN A 66 27.72 10.78 2.89
CA ASN A 66 28.41 11.19 4.09
C ASN A 66 29.31 10.07 4.59
N ILE A 67 30.57 10.40 4.83
CA ILE A 67 31.57 9.49 5.38
C ILE A 67 32.08 10.09 6.68
N GLN A 68 31.95 9.36 7.77
CA GLN A 68 32.38 9.78 9.11
C GLN A 68 33.36 8.78 9.71
N ASN A 69 34.49 9.28 10.22
CA ASN A 69 35.41 8.48 11.04
C ASN A 69 34.85 8.39 12.47
N ILE A 70 34.38 7.20 12.87
CA ILE A 70 33.91 6.92 14.24
C ILE A 70 35.03 6.29 15.08
N GLY A 71 36.17 5.96 14.46
CA GLY A 71 37.35 5.45 15.12
C GLY A 71 38.02 6.46 16.05
N SER A 72 38.88 5.95 16.92
CA SER A 72 39.69 6.76 17.85
C SER A 72 40.99 7.28 17.25
N GLU A 73 41.36 6.84 16.04
CA GLU A 73 42.61 7.18 15.37
C GLU A 73 42.36 7.99 14.09
N PRO A 74 43.26 8.95 13.76
CA PRO A 74 43.21 9.65 12.48
C PRO A 74 43.51 8.69 11.33
N LEU A 75 42.74 8.80 10.26
CA LEU A 75 42.89 7.97 9.08
C LEU A 75 43.47 8.82 7.95
N HIS A 76 44.49 8.28 7.29
CA HIS A 76 45.28 8.99 6.29
C HIS A 76 45.07 8.40 4.90
N ASN A 77 45.17 9.23 3.86
CA ASN A 77 45.07 8.82 2.45
C ASN A 77 43.83 7.96 2.14
N ILE A 78 42.66 8.44 2.54
CA ILE A 78 41.39 7.75 2.29
C ILE A 78 41.01 7.92 0.82
N THR A 79 40.77 6.78 0.18
CA THR A 79 40.24 6.71 -1.18
C THR A 79 38.86 6.05 -1.12
N VAL A 80 37.87 6.66 -1.75
CA VAL A 80 36.50 6.15 -1.77
C VAL A 80 36.13 5.75 -3.18
N LEU A 81 35.84 4.48 -3.35
CA LEU A 81 35.38 3.85 -4.58
C LEU A 81 33.87 3.63 -4.47
N ILE A 82 33.12 4.26 -5.37
CA ILE A 82 31.66 4.13 -5.42
C ILE A 82 31.31 3.39 -6.70
N GLU A 83 30.75 2.18 -6.55
CA GLU A 83 30.21 1.42 -7.68
C GLU A 83 28.77 1.86 -7.94
N ILE A 84 28.58 2.51 -9.08
CA ILE A 84 27.30 3.01 -9.55
C ILE A 84 26.53 1.86 -10.19
N PRO A 85 25.23 1.70 -9.90
CA PRO A 85 24.41 0.72 -10.60
C PRO A 85 24.24 1.04 -12.07
N GLN A 86 24.20 0.00 -12.91
CA GLN A 86 24.08 0.12 -14.37
C GLN A 86 22.90 0.95 -14.87
N ASP A 87 21.84 1.04 -14.08
CA ASP A 87 20.61 1.74 -14.47
C ASP A 87 20.64 3.25 -14.20
N LEU A 88 21.69 3.78 -13.55
CA LEU A 88 21.78 5.18 -13.13
C LEU A 88 22.86 5.94 -13.93
N GLU A 89 22.48 7.10 -14.47
CA GLU A 89 23.43 8.08 -14.98
C GLU A 89 23.88 8.98 -13.82
N ILE A 90 25.19 9.20 -13.64
CA ILE A 90 25.71 10.12 -12.62
C ILE A 90 26.54 11.23 -13.25
N ASP A 91 26.34 12.44 -12.75
CA ASP A 91 27.15 13.62 -13.00
C ASP A 91 27.79 14.10 -11.69
N ILE A 92 28.95 14.72 -11.79
CA ILE A 92 29.76 15.15 -10.64
C ILE A 92 29.69 16.68 -10.57
N PRO A 93 28.95 17.27 -9.62
CA PRO A 93 28.97 18.70 -9.42
C PRO A 93 30.36 19.15 -8.95
N SER A 94 30.73 20.40 -9.27
CA SER A 94 32.00 21.01 -8.84
C SER A 94 32.12 20.97 -7.32
N GLN A 95 33.16 20.31 -6.80
CA GLN A 95 33.39 20.10 -5.37
C GLN A 95 34.90 20.09 -5.06
N PRO A 96 35.33 20.22 -3.78
CA PRO A 96 36.74 20.46 -3.45
C PRO A 96 37.62 19.21 -3.56
N TYR A 97 37.03 18.03 -3.76
CA TYR A 97 37.72 16.75 -3.87
C TYR A 97 37.97 16.40 -5.33
N HIS A 98 39.13 15.79 -5.60
CA HIS A 98 39.43 15.26 -6.92
C HIS A 98 38.66 13.95 -7.09
N ILE A 99 37.72 13.91 -8.03
CA ILE A 99 36.90 12.74 -8.31
C ILE A 99 37.12 12.34 -9.77
N THR A 100 37.55 11.11 -9.96
CA THR A 100 37.77 10.50 -11.26
C THR A 100 36.61 9.55 -11.56
N LYS A 101 36.08 9.59 -12.79
CA LYS A 101 35.00 8.71 -13.23
C LYS A 101 35.51 7.77 -14.31
N GLU A 102 35.53 6.47 -14.01
CA GLU A 102 35.78 5.42 -14.98
C GLU A 102 34.53 4.55 -15.12
N GLU A 103 33.80 4.73 -16.23
CA GLU A 103 32.54 4.03 -16.50
C GLU A 103 31.50 4.19 -15.37
N GLN A 104 31.36 3.17 -14.52
CA GLN A 104 30.44 3.10 -13.39
C GLN A 104 31.15 3.15 -12.03
N ASN A 105 32.46 3.30 -12.01
CA ASN A 105 33.22 3.46 -10.79
C ASN A 105 33.62 4.93 -10.63
N LEU A 106 33.29 5.50 -9.47
CA LEU A 106 33.79 6.81 -9.08
C LEU A 106 34.86 6.62 -8.01
N GLU A 107 36.02 7.22 -8.25
CA GLU A 107 37.11 7.25 -7.28
C GLU A 107 37.25 8.67 -6.76
N ALA A 108 37.10 8.85 -5.45
CA ALA A 108 37.25 10.13 -4.77
C ALA A 108 38.44 10.09 -3.82
N GLU A 109 39.42 10.96 -4.05
CA GLU A 109 40.58 11.15 -3.17
C GLU A 109 40.23 12.19 -2.10
N ILE A 110 40.07 11.73 -0.86
CA ILE A 110 39.58 12.54 0.26
C ILE A 110 40.74 13.08 1.11
N GLY A 111 41.85 12.34 1.20
CA GLY A 111 43.01 12.70 2.02
C GLY A 111 42.85 12.24 3.47
N ASP A 112 43.05 13.16 4.42
CA ASP A 112 43.12 12.85 5.86
C ASP A 112 41.80 13.16 6.60
N LEU A 113 41.42 12.30 7.53
CA LEU A 113 40.16 12.40 8.27
C LEU A 113 40.37 12.16 9.77
N SER A 114 40.18 13.20 10.55
CA SER A 114 40.33 13.16 12.01
C SER A 114 39.18 12.40 12.69
N PRO A 115 39.38 11.83 13.90
CA PRO A 115 38.31 11.22 14.68
C PRO A 115 37.10 12.15 14.85
N GLY A 116 35.91 11.67 14.53
CA GLY A 116 34.65 12.43 14.60
C GLY A 116 34.40 13.41 13.45
N GLN A 117 35.36 13.60 12.55
CA GLN A 117 35.18 14.42 11.34
C GLN A 117 34.26 13.68 10.36
N SER A 118 33.45 14.44 9.62
CA SER A 118 32.60 13.91 8.54
C SER A 118 32.85 14.68 7.26
N ILE A 119 32.72 13.99 6.13
CA ILE A 119 32.90 14.55 4.79
C ILE A 119 31.69 14.21 3.95
N ASP A 120 31.29 15.19 3.15
CA ASP A 120 30.17 15.11 2.24
C ASP A 120 30.66 15.11 0.81
N LEU A 121 30.34 14.04 0.08
CA LEU A 121 30.50 13.97 -1.37
C LEU A 121 29.14 14.19 -2.01
N PHE A 122 29.06 15.10 -2.98
CA PHE A 122 27.84 15.38 -3.71
C PHE A 122 27.89 14.72 -5.09
N LEU A 123 26.80 14.05 -5.46
CA LEU A 123 26.63 13.41 -6.76
C LEU A 123 25.27 13.86 -7.31
N ASP A 124 25.16 14.07 -8.61
CA ASP A 124 23.86 14.28 -9.24
C ASP A 124 23.50 12.98 -9.99
N ALA A 125 22.45 12.30 -9.55
CA ALA A 125 22.01 11.02 -10.09
C ALA A 125 20.75 11.18 -10.93
N LYS A 126 20.77 10.67 -12.15
CA LYS A 126 19.63 10.64 -13.06
C LYS A 126 19.15 9.20 -13.23
N PRO A 127 17.93 8.88 -12.73
CA PRO A 127 17.33 7.58 -12.93
C PRO A 127 16.98 7.34 -14.41
N PRO A 128 16.74 6.09 -14.82
CA PRO A 128 16.39 5.79 -16.19
C PRO A 128 15.06 6.46 -16.58
N ALA A 129 14.89 6.79 -17.85
CA ALA A 129 13.74 7.55 -18.34
C ALA A 129 12.39 6.87 -18.03
N SER A 130 12.37 5.54 -17.95
CA SER A 130 11.21 4.75 -17.56
C SER A 130 11.66 3.39 -17.05
N ILE A 131 10.92 2.87 -16.07
CA ILE A 131 10.98 1.47 -15.65
C ILE A 131 9.54 0.94 -15.63
N GLU A 132 9.35 -0.37 -15.79
CA GLU A 132 7.99 -0.95 -15.77
C GLU A 132 7.48 -1.13 -14.33
N PHE A 133 8.37 -1.52 -13.41
CA PHE A 133 8.05 -1.85 -12.02
C PHE A 133 9.08 -1.25 -11.08
N LYS A 134 8.69 -1.10 -9.79
CA LYS A 134 9.62 -0.69 -8.73
C LYS A 134 10.82 -1.64 -8.69
N LYS A 135 12.03 -1.06 -8.65
CA LYS A 135 13.29 -1.81 -8.61
C LYS A 135 14.12 -1.33 -7.44
N GLU A 136 14.59 -2.26 -6.62
CA GLU A 136 15.58 -1.99 -5.57
C GLU A 136 16.98 -2.24 -6.15
N VAL A 137 17.85 -1.24 -6.00
CA VAL A 137 19.16 -1.23 -6.64
C VAL A 137 20.24 -0.98 -5.57
N PRO A 138 21.25 -1.85 -5.45
CA PRO A 138 22.31 -1.70 -4.45
C PRO A 138 23.36 -0.69 -4.91
N PHE A 139 23.62 0.31 -4.09
CA PHE A 139 24.69 1.29 -4.23
C PHE A 139 25.84 0.85 -3.32
N LYS A 140 26.99 0.52 -3.89
CA LYS A 140 28.13 -0.01 -3.11
C LYS A 140 29.19 1.07 -2.94
N ILE A 141 29.61 1.25 -1.70
CA ILE A 141 30.64 2.21 -1.31
C ILE A 141 31.78 1.41 -0.68
N HIS A 142 32.93 1.43 -1.33
CA HIS A 142 34.18 0.82 -0.90
C HIS A 142 35.12 1.92 -0.41
N VAL A 143 35.53 1.86 0.85
CA VAL A 143 36.48 2.81 1.44
C VAL A 143 37.80 2.07 1.65
N VAL A 144 38.84 2.56 0.99
CA VAL A 144 40.20 2.02 1.07
C VAL A 144 41.05 2.98 1.89
N TYR A 145 41.74 2.44 2.91
CA TYR A 145 42.68 3.17 3.75
C TYR A 145 43.90 2.29 4.09
N PRO A 146 45.05 2.87 4.50
CA PRO A 146 46.27 2.11 4.74
C PRO A 146 46.18 0.97 5.78
N GLY A 147 45.11 0.95 6.60
CA GLY A 147 44.85 -0.05 7.63
C GLY A 147 43.76 -1.07 7.30
N GLY A 148 43.18 -1.04 6.09
CA GLY A 148 42.15 -1.99 5.66
C GLY A 148 41.19 -1.46 4.60
N GLU A 149 40.24 -2.29 4.23
CA GLU A 149 39.15 -1.95 3.31
C GLU A 149 37.81 -2.19 4.00
N GLN A 150 36.84 -1.30 3.76
CA GLN A 150 35.48 -1.45 4.25
C GLN A 150 34.49 -1.28 3.10
N GLN A 151 33.53 -2.21 3.00
CA GLN A 151 32.43 -2.15 2.04
C GLN A 151 31.12 -1.85 2.76
N SER A 152 30.33 -0.94 2.20
CA SER A 152 28.97 -0.61 2.64
C SER A 152 28.03 -0.70 1.46
N GLU A 153 26.94 -1.44 1.60
CA GLU A 153 25.88 -1.54 0.60
C GLU A 153 24.65 -0.77 1.09
N GLN A 154 24.14 0.14 0.27
CA GLN A 154 22.93 0.90 0.55
C GLN A 154 21.93 0.73 -0.59
N PHE A 155 20.67 0.45 -0.26
CA PHE A 155 19.65 0.17 -1.25
C PHE A 155 18.87 1.44 -1.62
N ILE A 156 18.72 1.68 -2.92
CA ILE A 156 17.91 2.77 -3.48
C ILE A 156 16.71 2.16 -4.18
N ASN A 157 15.53 2.69 -3.92
CA ASN A 157 14.30 2.28 -4.61
C ASN A 157 14.01 3.22 -5.78
N ILE A 158 14.02 2.68 -7.01
CA ILE A 158 13.58 3.42 -8.20
C ILE A 158 12.11 3.11 -8.46
N VAL A 159 11.28 4.14 -8.55
CA VAL A 159 9.82 4.06 -8.75
C VAL A 159 9.48 4.59 -10.15
N PRO A 160 8.66 3.87 -10.95
CA PRO A 160 8.29 4.33 -12.28
C PRO A 160 7.48 5.64 -12.26
N PRO A 161 7.54 6.45 -13.34
CA PRO A 161 6.74 7.66 -13.44
C PRO A 161 5.24 7.31 -13.48
N PRO A 162 4.35 8.28 -13.12
CA PRO A 162 2.91 8.10 -13.27
C PRO A 162 2.55 7.75 -14.72
N SER A 163 1.97 6.56 -14.91
CA SER A 163 1.57 6.10 -16.24
C SER A 163 0.28 6.79 -16.72
N TRP A 164 0.05 6.86 -18.04
CA TRP A 164 -1.24 7.29 -18.61
C TRP A 164 -2.44 6.52 -18.04
N LEU A 165 -2.27 5.25 -17.70
CA LEU A 165 -3.29 4.44 -17.02
C LEU A 165 -3.67 5.02 -15.66
N THR A 166 -2.73 5.62 -14.93
CA THR A 166 -2.99 6.27 -13.64
C THR A 166 -3.88 7.49 -13.79
N TYR A 167 -3.65 8.31 -14.82
CA TYR A 167 -4.54 9.43 -15.12
C TYR A 167 -5.90 8.96 -15.60
N PHE A 168 -5.96 7.90 -16.41
CA PHE A 168 -7.22 7.31 -16.86
C PHE A 168 -8.04 6.73 -15.69
N THR A 169 -7.43 6.02 -14.74
CA THR A 169 -8.16 5.49 -13.58
C THR A 169 -8.67 6.60 -12.66
N ILE A 170 -7.90 7.68 -12.49
CA ILE A 170 -8.36 8.87 -11.75
C ILE A 170 -9.58 9.47 -12.45
N LEU A 171 -9.49 9.68 -13.76
CA LEU A 171 -10.60 10.22 -14.55
C LEU A 171 -11.83 9.31 -14.51
N ALA A 172 -11.65 8.00 -14.68
CA ALA A 172 -12.73 7.02 -14.62
C ALA A 172 -13.39 6.97 -13.24
N SER A 173 -12.60 7.05 -12.17
CA SER A 173 -13.11 7.11 -10.79
C SER A 173 -13.93 8.38 -10.54
N LEU A 174 -13.44 9.52 -11.03
CA LEU A 174 -14.15 10.80 -10.95
C LEU A 174 -15.45 10.78 -11.77
N LEU A 175 -15.42 10.22 -12.98
CA LEU A 175 -16.60 10.07 -13.84
C LEU A 175 -17.63 9.12 -13.21
N LEU A 176 -17.19 8.01 -12.59
CA LEU A 176 -18.08 7.09 -11.88
C LEU A 176 -18.73 7.78 -10.68
N PHE A 177 -17.97 8.53 -9.90
CA PHE A 177 -18.53 9.31 -8.80
C PHE A 177 -19.50 10.39 -9.27
N ALA A 178 -19.13 11.16 -10.30
CA ALA A 178 -20.02 12.16 -10.89
C ALA A 178 -21.29 11.53 -11.45
N GLY A 179 -21.18 10.37 -12.11
CA GLY A 179 -22.32 9.59 -12.59
C GLY A 179 -23.24 9.13 -11.47
N ILE A 180 -22.67 8.66 -10.35
CA ILE A 180 -23.44 8.31 -9.15
C ILE A 180 -24.13 9.55 -8.57
N LEU A 181 -23.44 10.69 -8.45
CA LEU A 181 -24.06 11.93 -7.96
C LEU A 181 -25.21 12.40 -8.86
N VAL A 182 -25.04 12.32 -10.18
CA VAL A 182 -26.09 12.66 -11.14
C VAL A 182 -27.27 11.69 -11.01
N ALA A 183 -27.01 10.38 -10.91
CA ALA A 183 -28.07 9.38 -10.71
C ALA A 183 -28.80 9.61 -9.38
N VAL A 184 -28.07 9.81 -8.29
CA VAL A 184 -28.63 10.09 -6.96
C VAL A 184 -29.50 11.34 -6.97
N LYS A 185 -29.04 12.42 -7.64
CA LYS A 185 -29.82 13.65 -7.82
C LYS A 185 -31.05 13.44 -8.70
N HIS A 186 -30.92 12.71 -9.80
CA HIS A 186 -32.00 12.50 -10.77
C HIS A 186 -33.12 11.60 -10.21
N PHE A 187 -32.75 10.55 -9.48
CA PHE A 187 -33.69 9.59 -8.88
C PHE A 187 -34.15 9.99 -7.47
N GLY A 188 -33.71 11.14 -6.95
CA GLY A 188 -34.09 11.60 -5.60
C GLY A 188 -33.71 10.61 -4.49
N VAL A 189 -32.67 9.80 -4.68
CA VAL A 189 -32.34 8.70 -3.76
C VAL A 189 -32.05 9.21 -2.35
N LEU A 190 -31.46 10.41 -2.23
CA LEU A 190 -31.22 11.05 -0.93
C LEU A 190 -32.51 11.48 -0.22
N GLU A 191 -33.58 11.81 -0.95
CA GLU A 191 -34.88 12.14 -0.37
C GLU A 191 -35.56 10.93 0.26
N LEU A 192 -35.15 9.72 -0.12
CA LEU A 192 -35.61 8.50 0.52
C LEU A 192 -35.05 8.35 1.93
N PHE A 193 -33.88 8.93 2.24
CA PHE A 193 -33.23 8.78 3.54
C PHE A 193 -33.75 9.82 4.54
N SER A 194 -34.13 9.37 5.73
CA SER A 194 -34.44 10.28 6.83
C SER A 194 -33.16 10.82 7.45
N THR A 195 -33.27 11.90 8.21
CA THR A 195 -32.14 12.45 8.99
C THR A 195 -31.52 11.39 9.90
N VAL A 196 -32.35 10.53 10.52
CA VAL A 196 -31.88 9.46 11.40
C VAL A 196 -31.07 8.41 10.61
N ASP A 197 -31.48 8.10 9.39
CA ASP A 197 -30.76 7.15 8.53
C ASP A 197 -29.40 7.71 8.13
N LEU A 198 -29.34 8.97 7.72
CA LEU A 198 -28.09 9.65 7.35
C LEU A 198 -27.12 9.72 8.53
N ILE A 199 -27.62 10.05 9.73
CA ILE A 199 -26.81 10.04 10.97
C ILE A 199 -26.29 8.62 11.25
N THR A 200 -27.14 7.61 11.10
CA THR A 200 -26.75 6.20 11.35
C THR A 200 -25.65 5.76 10.38
N ILE A 201 -25.79 6.07 9.08
CA ILE A 201 -24.78 5.75 8.06
C ILE A 201 -23.47 6.50 8.36
N ALA A 202 -23.54 7.80 8.68
CA ALA A 202 -22.35 8.59 8.98
C ALA A 202 -21.59 8.05 10.21
N LEU A 203 -22.30 7.65 11.26
CA LEU A 203 -21.71 7.10 12.47
C LEU A 203 -21.05 5.73 12.20
N LEU A 204 -21.73 4.85 11.47
CA LEU A 204 -21.15 3.56 11.08
C LEU A 204 -19.94 3.73 10.15
N ALA A 205 -20.01 4.68 9.20
CA ALA A 205 -18.89 5.02 8.33
C ALA A 205 -17.67 5.53 9.11
N ALA A 206 -17.89 6.39 10.12
CA ALA A 206 -16.82 6.87 10.98
C ALA A 206 -16.14 5.72 11.75
N ILE A 207 -16.92 4.77 12.28
CA ILE A 207 -16.38 3.59 12.95
C ILE A 207 -15.55 2.76 11.98
N ILE A 208 -16.06 2.47 10.77
CA ILE A 208 -15.31 1.74 9.74
C ILE A 208 -13.98 2.44 9.44
N ALA A 209 -14.00 3.75 9.20
CA ALA A 209 -12.81 4.51 8.84
C ALA A 209 -11.74 4.48 9.96
N VAL A 210 -12.15 4.63 11.21
CA VAL A 210 -11.26 4.55 12.38
C VAL A 210 -10.70 3.14 12.55
N VAL A 211 -11.54 2.11 12.50
CA VAL A 211 -11.13 0.70 12.65
C VAL A 211 -10.15 0.31 11.55
N PHE A 212 -10.46 0.67 10.30
CA PHE A 212 -9.57 0.43 9.15
C PHE A 212 -8.19 1.04 9.39
N ARG A 213 -8.14 2.31 9.82
CA ARG A 213 -6.87 3.00 10.08
C ARG A 213 -6.09 2.40 11.24
N TYR A 214 -6.78 2.04 12.31
CA TYR A 214 -6.17 1.47 13.51
C TYR A 214 -5.56 0.10 13.22
N ILE A 215 -6.33 -0.77 12.56
CA ILE A 215 -5.89 -2.12 12.15
C ILE A 215 -4.69 -2.01 11.20
N SER A 216 -4.76 -1.14 10.18
CA SER A 216 -3.70 -0.97 9.19
C SER A 216 -2.39 -0.41 9.78
N LYS A 217 -2.46 0.34 10.89
CA LYS A 217 -1.25 0.91 11.54
C LYS A 217 -0.62 -0.01 12.57
N LEU A 218 -1.41 -0.81 13.26
CA LEU A 218 -0.93 -1.58 14.42
C LEU A 218 -0.50 -3.00 14.09
N ILE A 219 -1.02 -3.55 13.00
CA ILE A 219 -0.74 -4.92 12.63
C ILE A 219 -0.07 -4.87 11.26
N ASN A 220 1.18 -5.31 11.18
CA ASN A 220 1.77 -5.66 9.89
C ASN A 220 1.11 -6.97 9.44
N LEU A 221 -0.05 -6.84 8.80
CA LEU A 221 -0.97 -7.93 8.54
C LEU A 221 -0.44 -8.94 7.52
N GLY A 222 0.64 -8.57 6.82
CA GLY A 222 1.35 -9.43 5.88
C GLY A 222 0.39 -10.10 4.92
N TRP A 223 0.21 -11.41 5.07
CA TRP A 223 -0.59 -12.21 4.16
C TRP A 223 -2.08 -12.23 4.55
N PHE A 224 -2.47 -11.80 5.76
CA PHE A 224 -3.83 -11.86 6.29
C PHE A 224 -4.62 -10.55 6.24
N ASP A 225 -4.05 -9.51 5.60
CA ASP A 225 -4.62 -8.18 5.54
C ASP A 225 -6.07 -8.18 5.02
N GLY A 226 -6.30 -8.86 3.88
CA GLY A 226 -7.62 -9.01 3.28
C GLY A 226 -8.65 -9.69 4.18
N LEU A 227 -8.24 -10.62 5.06
CA LEU A 227 -9.14 -11.30 5.99
C LEU A 227 -9.53 -10.39 7.16
N ILE A 228 -8.53 -9.83 7.83
CA ILE A 228 -8.71 -9.11 9.10
C ILE A 228 -9.44 -7.79 8.87
N ILE A 229 -9.17 -7.10 7.77
CA ILE A 229 -9.87 -5.87 7.40
C ILE A 229 -11.30 -6.16 6.94
N ALA A 230 -11.53 -7.24 6.18
CA ALA A 230 -12.85 -7.52 5.63
C ALA A 230 -13.90 -7.78 6.71
N ILE A 231 -13.55 -8.46 7.80
CA ILE A 231 -14.50 -8.84 8.86
C ILE A 231 -15.22 -7.61 9.47
N PRO A 232 -14.53 -6.64 10.11
CA PRO A 232 -15.21 -5.50 10.74
C PRO A 232 -15.93 -4.62 9.73
N THR A 233 -15.37 -4.43 8.54
CA THR A 233 -16.00 -3.63 7.48
C THR A 233 -17.33 -4.27 7.04
N VAL A 234 -17.35 -5.58 6.84
CA VAL A 234 -18.57 -6.28 6.39
C VAL A 234 -19.60 -6.36 7.52
N ILE A 235 -19.19 -6.55 8.77
CA ILE A 235 -20.11 -6.51 9.93
C ILE A 235 -20.89 -5.20 9.92
N LEU A 236 -20.18 -4.06 9.87
CA LEU A 236 -20.79 -2.74 9.93
C LEU A 236 -21.61 -2.42 8.69
N MET A 237 -21.21 -2.91 7.52
CA MET A 237 -21.99 -2.83 6.29
C MET A 237 -23.34 -3.57 6.40
N ILE A 238 -23.34 -4.81 6.90
CA ILE A 238 -24.59 -5.57 7.09
C ILE A 238 -25.50 -4.88 8.13
N VAL A 239 -24.92 -4.37 9.22
CA VAL A 239 -25.65 -3.59 10.22
C VAL A 239 -26.29 -2.35 9.59
N ALA A 240 -25.56 -1.60 8.74
CA ALA A 240 -26.11 -0.45 8.04
C ALA A 240 -27.29 -0.83 7.14
N LEU A 241 -27.16 -1.91 6.36
CA LEU A 241 -28.22 -2.40 5.48
C LEU A 241 -29.49 -2.76 6.26
N GLN A 242 -29.38 -3.50 7.36
CA GLN A 242 -30.55 -3.91 8.15
C GLN A 242 -31.18 -2.78 8.97
N LEU A 243 -30.39 -1.79 9.40
CA LEU A 243 -30.92 -0.66 10.18
C LEU A 243 -31.65 0.37 9.32
N VAL A 244 -31.13 0.64 8.11
CA VAL A 244 -31.64 1.70 7.23
C VAL A 244 -32.63 1.17 6.19
N ARG A 245 -32.38 -0.03 5.65
CA ARG A 245 -33.26 -0.74 4.69
C ARG A 245 -33.72 0.10 3.49
N LYS A 246 -32.79 0.85 2.89
CA LYS A 246 -33.04 1.70 1.71
C LYS A 246 -32.04 1.43 0.58
N PRO A 247 -32.44 1.57 -0.70
CA PRO A 247 -31.53 1.38 -1.82
C PRO A 247 -30.40 2.42 -1.77
N GLY A 248 -29.17 2.00 -2.07
CA GLY A 248 -28.02 2.90 -2.04
C GLY A 248 -27.35 3.02 -0.67
N THR A 249 -27.80 2.26 0.34
CA THR A 249 -27.24 2.33 1.69
C THR A 249 -25.78 1.90 1.70
N ALA A 250 -25.40 0.84 0.98
CA ALA A 250 -24.01 0.38 0.96
C ALA A 250 -23.11 1.36 0.21
N THR A 251 -23.54 1.86 -0.95
CA THR A 251 -22.81 2.86 -1.74
C THR A 251 -22.60 4.14 -0.94
N LEU A 252 -23.64 4.63 -0.26
CA LEU A 252 -23.54 5.84 0.57
C LEU A 252 -22.62 5.62 1.77
N LEU A 253 -22.68 4.45 2.42
CA LEU A 253 -21.79 4.09 3.52
C LEU A 253 -20.33 4.18 3.10
N PHE A 254 -19.93 3.53 2.01
CA PHE A 254 -18.53 3.53 1.56
C PHE A 254 -18.09 4.90 1.00
N ALA A 255 -18.99 5.66 0.39
CA ALA A 255 -18.71 7.04 0.02
C ALA A 255 -18.41 7.90 1.26
N CYS A 256 -19.20 7.78 2.32
CA CYS A 256 -18.95 8.45 3.60
C CYS A 256 -17.64 8.00 4.24
N VAL A 257 -17.34 6.69 4.24
CA VAL A 257 -16.05 6.16 4.74
C VAL A 257 -14.89 6.87 4.06
N LEU A 258 -14.91 6.95 2.73
CA LEU A 258 -13.86 7.61 1.98
C LEU A 258 -13.76 9.11 2.26
N LEU A 259 -14.89 9.82 2.33
CA LEU A 259 -14.86 11.27 2.62
C LEU A 259 -14.21 11.55 3.97
N ILE A 260 -14.55 10.77 5.00
CA ILE A 260 -13.89 10.87 6.30
C ILE A 260 -12.41 10.50 6.14
N SER A 261 -12.09 9.46 5.37
CA SER A 261 -10.72 9.02 5.05
C SER A 261 -9.85 10.11 4.42
N ILE A 262 -10.42 10.90 3.51
CA ILE A 262 -9.76 12.03 2.86
C ILE A 262 -9.55 13.18 3.85
N VAL A 263 -10.61 13.58 4.57
CA VAL A 263 -10.58 14.77 5.44
C VAL A 263 -9.68 14.57 6.66
N VAL A 264 -9.75 13.41 7.32
CA VAL A 264 -9.07 13.20 8.61
C VAL A 264 -7.65 12.67 8.41
N TRP A 265 -7.38 11.89 7.36
CA TRP A 265 -6.08 11.23 7.18
C TRP A 265 -5.38 11.54 5.85
N GLY A 266 -5.92 12.44 5.03
CA GLY A 266 -5.30 12.85 3.77
C GLY A 266 -5.26 11.74 2.71
N SER A 267 -6.23 10.82 2.75
CA SER A 267 -6.33 9.75 1.74
C SER A 267 -6.49 10.33 0.34
N GLN A 268 -5.97 9.65 -0.68
CA GLN A 268 -6.00 10.17 -2.04
C GLN A 268 -7.39 9.98 -2.68
N ILE A 269 -7.83 10.98 -3.45
CA ILE A 269 -9.13 10.94 -4.14
C ILE A 269 -9.24 9.79 -5.16
N MET A 270 -8.11 9.25 -5.63
CA MET A 270 -8.11 8.15 -6.59
C MET A 270 -8.76 6.87 -6.06
N TRP A 271 -8.75 6.66 -4.73
CA TRP A 271 -9.42 5.53 -4.07
C TRP A 271 -10.95 5.57 -4.17
N LEU A 272 -11.52 6.66 -4.69
CA LEU A 272 -12.95 6.83 -4.90
C LEU A 272 -13.60 5.72 -5.71
N GLY A 273 -13.01 5.31 -6.83
CA GLY A 273 -13.52 4.21 -7.63
C GLY A 273 -13.55 2.89 -6.86
N PHE A 274 -12.51 2.62 -6.08
CA PHE A 274 -12.38 1.44 -5.23
C PHE A 274 -13.49 1.35 -4.18
N TYR A 275 -13.65 2.38 -3.34
CA TYR A 275 -14.67 2.38 -2.28
C TYR A 275 -16.10 2.35 -2.85
N LEU A 276 -16.35 3.05 -3.97
CA LEU A 276 -17.65 3.03 -4.62
C LEU A 276 -17.97 1.66 -5.22
N ALA A 277 -17.00 0.98 -5.84
CA ALA A 277 -17.20 -0.35 -6.41
C ALA A 277 -17.65 -1.36 -5.35
N GLU A 278 -17.11 -1.27 -4.12
CA GLU A 278 -17.53 -2.11 -3.00
C GLU A 278 -18.99 -1.90 -2.59
N GLY A 279 -19.46 -0.65 -2.59
CA GLY A 279 -20.86 -0.36 -2.26
C GLY A 279 -21.82 -0.69 -3.39
N VAL A 280 -21.45 -0.36 -4.63
CA VAL A 280 -22.29 -0.58 -5.81
C VAL A 280 -22.59 -2.06 -6.02
N ILE A 281 -21.60 -2.95 -5.87
CA ILE A 281 -21.85 -4.40 -6.03
C ILE A 281 -22.88 -4.92 -5.01
N VAL A 282 -22.84 -4.41 -3.79
CA VAL A 282 -23.76 -4.83 -2.72
C VAL A 282 -25.16 -4.29 -2.99
N ASP A 283 -25.31 -3.01 -3.34
CA ASP A 283 -26.63 -2.44 -3.67
C ASP A 283 -27.25 -3.10 -4.92
N LEU A 284 -26.43 -3.47 -5.92
CA LEU A 284 -26.89 -4.25 -7.08
C LEU A 284 -27.43 -5.62 -6.66
N LEU A 285 -26.78 -6.30 -5.73
CA LEU A 285 -27.24 -7.59 -5.21
C LEU A 285 -28.52 -7.45 -4.37
N VAL A 286 -28.63 -6.38 -3.57
CA VAL A 286 -29.87 -6.05 -2.84
C VAL A 286 -31.03 -5.88 -3.83
N PHE A 287 -30.82 -5.15 -4.92
CA PHE A 287 -31.84 -5.00 -5.96
C PHE A 287 -32.18 -6.34 -6.62
N LEU A 288 -31.17 -7.13 -6.99
CA LEU A 288 -31.34 -8.44 -7.66
C LEU A 288 -32.06 -9.46 -6.77
N PHE A 289 -31.91 -9.38 -5.46
CA PHE A 289 -32.63 -10.22 -4.49
C PHE A 289 -33.96 -9.62 -4.02
N GLY A 290 -34.51 -8.64 -4.75
CA GLY A 290 -35.85 -8.11 -4.47
C GLY A 290 -35.91 -7.25 -3.22
N MET A 291 -34.87 -6.45 -2.98
CA MET A 291 -34.74 -5.56 -1.82
C MET A 291 -34.56 -6.31 -0.49
N ASP A 292 -33.90 -7.47 -0.52
CA ASP A 292 -33.47 -8.19 0.70
C ASP A 292 -32.26 -7.46 1.31
N TYR A 293 -32.47 -6.75 2.41
CA TYR A 293 -31.43 -5.94 3.07
C TYR A 293 -30.59 -6.75 4.05
N ALA A 294 -30.18 -7.95 3.62
CA ALA A 294 -29.54 -8.96 4.46
C ALA A 294 -30.49 -9.52 5.54
N ASP A 295 -31.76 -9.68 5.20
CA ASP A 295 -32.81 -10.22 6.08
C ASP A 295 -32.60 -11.72 6.37
N ARG A 296 -31.71 -12.38 5.64
CA ARG A 296 -31.34 -13.78 5.83
C ARG A 296 -29.83 -13.90 6.01
N ARG A 297 -29.41 -14.86 6.84
CA ARG A 297 -27.97 -15.20 7.00
C ARG A 297 -27.27 -15.48 5.66
N LEU A 298 -27.98 -16.10 4.71
CA LEU A 298 -27.44 -16.40 3.40
C LEU A 298 -27.20 -15.12 2.58
N THR A 299 -28.14 -14.17 2.56
CA THR A 299 -27.97 -12.92 1.80
C THR A 299 -26.86 -12.06 2.41
N ALA A 300 -26.79 -11.99 3.75
CA ALA A 300 -25.68 -11.36 4.46
C ALA A 300 -24.31 -11.95 4.07
N ALA A 301 -24.20 -13.28 4.03
CA ALA A 301 -22.98 -13.96 3.61
C ALA A 301 -22.62 -13.67 2.15
N VAL A 302 -23.60 -13.70 1.23
CA VAL A 302 -23.39 -13.41 -0.20
C VAL A 302 -22.92 -11.97 -0.40
N TYR A 303 -23.49 -11.00 0.31
CA TYR A 303 -23.06 -9.60 0.23
C TYR A 303 -21.63 -9.41 0.73
N GLY A 304 -21.29 -10.03 1.86
CA GLY A 304 -19.93 -10.01 2.40
C GLY A 304 -18.90 -10.62 1.44
N ILE A 305 -19.18 -11.81 0.90
CA ILE A 305 -18.29 -12.49 -0.08
C ILE A 305 -18.13 -11.63 -1.34
N SER A 306 -19.23 -11.09 -1.87
CA SER A 306 -19.20 -10.31 -3.12
C SER A 306 -18.42 -9.01 -2.96
N ARG A 307 -18.57 -8.32 -1.83
CA ARG A 307 -17.75 -7.15 -1.49
C ARG A 307 -16.27 -7.54 -1.42
N GLY A 308 -15.92 -8.61 -0.70
CA GLY A 308 -14.54 -9.07 -0.59
C GLY A 308 -13.94 -9.47 -1.94
N MET A 309 -14.73 -10.10 -2.82
CA MET A 309 -14.29 -10.45 -4.17
C MET A 309 -14.00 -9.21 -5.02
N VAL A 310 -14.94 -8.25 -5.06
CA VAL A 310 -14.78 -7.03 -5.86
C VAL A 310 -13.65 -6.18 -5.32
N SER A 311 -13.55 -5.98 -4.01
CA SER A 311 -12.46 -5.19 -3.43
C SER A 311 -11.11 -5.79 -3.78
N THR A 312 -10.90 -7.09 -3.56
CA THR A 312 -9.61 -7.72 -3.85
C THR A 312 -9.26 -7.69 -5.33
N LEU A 313 -10.21 -7.98 -6.22
CA LEU A 313 -9.94 -7.96 -7.66
C LEU A 313 -9.64 -6.55 -8.16
N VAL A 314 -10.45 -5.56 -7.78
CA VAL A 314 -10.25 -4.15 -8.16
C VAL A 314 -8.91 -3.66 -7.61
N PHE A 315 -8.56 -4.02 -6.37
CA PHE A 315 -7.28 -3.66 -5.79
C PHE A 315 -6.11 -4.27 -6.56
N TYR A 316 -6.03 -5.60 -6.65
CA TYR A 316 -4.84 -6.26 -7.21
C TYR A 316 -4.72 -6.17 -8.73
N MET A 317 -5.83 -6.07 -9.46
CA MET A 317 -5.81 -6.01 -10.93
C MET A 317 -5.79 -4.58 -11.48
N LEU A 318 -6.27 -3.59 -10.70
CA LEU A 318 -6.33 -2.20 -11.16
C LEU A 318 -5.48 -1.29 -10.29
N TYR A 319 -5.79 -1.16 -8.99
CA TYR A 319 -5.14 -0.15 -8.16
C TYR A 319 -3.67 -0.44 -7.85
N ALA A 320 -3.30 -1.67 -7.52
CA ALA A 320 -1.93 -2.00 -7.19
C ALA A 320 -0.95 -1.87 -8.39
N PRO A 321 -1.33 -2.29 -9.62
CA PRO A 321 -0.52 -2.01 -10.81
C PRO A 321 -0.48 -0.51 -11.16
N VAL A 322 -1.57 0.22 -10.91
CA VAL A 322 -1.70 1.61 -11.36
C VAL A 322 -1.10 2.62 -10.38
N GLU A 323 -1.34 2.45 -9.09
CA GLU A 323 -0.86 3.34 -8.04
C GLU A 323 0.50 2.90 -7.53
N TRP A 324 0.64 1.62 -7.18
CA TRP A 324 1.86 1.14 -6.54
C TRP A 324 2.87 0.61 -7.53
N LYS A 325 2.45 0.39 -8.78
CA LYS A 325 3.30 -0.13 -9.86
C LYS A 325 3.91 -1.47 -9.47
N ILE A 326 3.08 -2.27 -8.81
CA ILE A 326 3.38 -3.63 -8.37
C ILE A 326 2.36 -4.54 -9.04
N SER A 327 2.87 -5.54 -9.76
CA SER A 327 2.06 -6.67 -10.23
C SER A 327 2.33 -7.87 -9.34
N TYR A 328 1.26 -8.43 -8.78
CA TYR A 328 1.36 -9.60 -7.93
C TYR A 328 1.21 -10.87 -8.76
N ALA A 329 1.88 -11.95 -8.33
CA ALA A 329 1.75 -13.24 -8.99
C ALA A 329 0.29 -13.73 -8.94
N PRO A 330 -0.24 -14.37 -10.01
CA PRO A 330 -1.64 -14.80 -10.05
C PRO A 330 -2.06 -15.69 -8.87
N TRP A 331 -1.16 -16.55 -8.39
CA TRP A 331 -1.42 -17.40 -7.22
C TRP A 331 -1.61 -16.57 -5.95
N TYR A 332 -0.86 -15.49 -5.77
CA TYR A 332 -0.94 -14.60 -4.61
C TYR A 332 -2.27 -13.86 -4.61
N VAL A 333 -2.69 -13.35 -5.77
CA VAL A 333 -4.02 -12.74 -5.94
C VAL A 333 -5.12 -13.73 -5.60
N GLY A 334 -4.98 -15.00 -6.03
CA GLY A 334 -5.91 -16.08 -5.68
C GLY A 334 -6.01 -16.35 -4.17
N VAL A 335 -4.87 -16.35 -3.46
CA VAL A 335 -4.84 -16.50 -2.00
C VAL A 335 -5.51 -15.32 -1.31
N GLN A 336 -5.17 -14.09 -1.70
CA GLN A 336 -5.79 -12.89 -1.13
C GLN A 336 -7.29 -12.82 -1.38
N LEU A 337 -7.72 -13.27 -2.56
CA LEU A 337 -9.14 -13.36 -2.90
C LEU A 337 -9.86 -14.36 -1.99
N ALA A 338 -9.28 -15.54 -1.78
CA ALA A 338 -9.84 -16.53 -0.87
C ALA A 338 -9.96 -16.00 0.57
N LEU A 339 -8.93 -15.30 1.05
CA LEU A 339 -8.91 -14.69 2.38
C LEU A 339 -9.96 -13.57 2.54
N ALA A 340 -10.08 -12.69 1.55
CA ALA A 340 -11.08 -11.64 1.54
C ALA A 340 -12.51 -12.20 1.47
N CYS A 341 -12.74 -13.25 0.66
CA CYS A 341 -14.02 -13.94 0.63
C CYS A 341 -14.34 -14.64 1.95
N ALA A 342 -13.35 -15.26 2.60
CA ALA A 342 -13.51 -15.86 3.92
C ALA A 342 -13.84 -14.82 4.99
N GLY A 343 -13.14 -13.67 4.98
CA GLY A 343 -13.44 -12.53 5.85
C GLY A 343 -14.83 -11.95 5.58
N GLY A 344 -15.22 -11.88 4.31
CA GLY A 344 -16.57 -11.49 3.90
C GLY A 344 -17.65 -12.45 4.39
N LEU A 345 -17.42 -13.76 4.33
CA LEU A 345 -18.33 -14.77 4.86
C LEU A 345 -18.49 -14.62 6.38
N ILE A 346 -17.37 -14.58 7.11
CA ILE A 346 -17.37 -14.45 8.58
C ILE A 346 -18.04 -13.14 8.99
N GLY A 347 -17.62 -12.03 8.38
CA GLY A 347 -18.18 -10.71 8.64
C GLY A 347 -19.67 -10.63 8.29
N GLY A 348 -20.12 -11.31 7.22
CA GLY A 348 -21.52 -11.36 6.84
C GLY A 348 -22.39 -12.09 7.86
N LEU A 349 -21.91 -13.25 8.35
CA LEU A 349 -22.61 -14.03 9.38
C LEU A 349 -22.66 -13.29 10.72
N LEU A 350 -21.53 -12.75 11.17
CA LEU A 350 -21.44 -11.98 12.42
C LEU A 350 -22.20 -10.65 12.32
N GLY A 351 -22.20 -10.02 11.15
CA GLY A 351 -22.96 -8.81 10.86
C GLY A 351 -24.45 -9.05 10.98
N TYR A 352 -24.96 -10.15 10.43
CA TYR A 352 -26.36 -10.54 10.59
C TYR A 352 -26.73 -10.72 12.07
N ASP A 353 -25.95 -11.49 12.82
CA ASP A 353 -26.24 -11.75 14.23
C ASP A 353 -26.17 -10.48 15.08
N THR A 354 -25.22 -9.59 14.77
CA THR A 354 -25.10 -8.27 15.42
C THR A 354 -26.30 -7.39 15.11
N ALA A 355 -26.69 -7.31 13.84
CA ALA A 355 -27.81 -6.50 13.39
C ALA A 355 -29.13 -6.97 14.00
N VAL A 356 -29.36 -8.28 14.07
CA VAL A 356 -30.53 -8.85 14.76
C VAL A 356 -30.55 -8.45 16.23
N LYS A 357 -29.43 -8.55 16.96
CA LYS A 357 -29.34 -8.11 18.36
C LYS A 357 -29.62 -6.61 18.54
N MET A 358 -29.07 -5.76 17.67
CA MET A 358 -29.29 -4.32 17.72
C MET A 358 -30.72 -3.94 17.37
N SER A 359 -31.35 -4.65 16.44
CA SER A 359 -32.76 -4.47 16.10
C SER A 359 -33.70 -4.97 17.22
N GLY A 360 -33.34 -6.05 17.92
CA GLY A 360 -34.08 -6.57 19.07
C GLY A 360 -34.01 -5.66 20.30
N ALA A 361 -32.96 -4.86 20.45
CA ALA A 361 -32.84 -3.82 21.48
C ALA A 361 -33.66 -2.55 21.19
N ARG A 362 -34.42 -2.50 20.08
CA ARG A 362 -35.43 -1.44 19.81
C ARG A 362 -36.81 -1.76 20.40
N LEU A 363 -36.98 -2.90 21.08
CA LEU A 363 -38.12 -3.23 21.94
C LEU A 363 -37.77 -2.92 23.39
#